data_AF-A0A6J2CPK3-F1
#
_entry.id   AF-A0A6J2CPK3-F1
#
_cell.length_a   1.000
_cell.length_b   1.000
_cell.length_c   1.000
_cell.angle_alpha   90.00
_cell.angle_beta   90.00
_cell.angle_gamma   90.00
#
_symmetry.space_group_name_H-M   'P 1'
#
loop_
_entity.id
_entity.type
_entity.pdbx_description
1 polymer ?
#
loop_
_entity_poly.entity_id
_entity_poly.type
_entity_poly.pdbx_seq_one_letter_code
_entity_poly.pdbx_strand_id
1 'polypeptide(L)'
;MQAMDIEKVNSMDFGEFVDVFGNVIERCPLIAAAVWSQRPFSNLEDLEKHFFAFIDALPQSGQEGILRCHPDLAGRELQRGTLTAESQREQRSAGLTSLGADERLRLAELNAQYRARFGFPFVLAALLSDPAAVRRELARRLHRPPAQELRTALGEVKKIGHLRLADLLGAHSAGL
;
A
#
# COMPACT_ATOMS: atom_id res chain seq x y z
N MET A 1 11.63 -17.89 4.49
CA MET A 1 10.23 -18.18 4.84
C MET A 1 9.74 -19.20 3.82
N GLN A 2 9.12 -20.31 4.23
CA GLN A 2 8.50 -21.23 3.25
C GLN A 2 7.35 -20.48 2.56
N ALA A 3 7.27 -20.59 1.23
CA ALA A 3 6.19 -20.00 0.45
C ALA A 3 4.85 -20.61 0.89
N MET A 4 3.86 -19.76 1.17
CA MET A 4 2.50 -20.19 1.48
C MET A 4 1.78 -20.55 0.18
N ASP A 5 1.29 -21.78 0.07
CA ASP A 5 0.45 -22.18 -1.06
C ASP A 5 -1.03 -21.80 -0.84
N ILE A 6 -1.81 -21.81 -1.91
CA ILE A 6 -3.22 -21.38 -1.86
C ILE A 6 -4.09 -22.34 -1.03
N GLU A 7 -3.73 -23.62 -0.95
CA GLU A 7 -4.43 -24.61 -0.13
C GLU A 7 -4.28 -24.30 1.38
N LYS A 8 -3.08 -23.88 1.80
CA LYS A 8 -2.87 -23.37 3.15
C LYS A 8 -3.71 -22.13 3.42
N VAL A 9 -3.81 -21.19 2.48
CA VAL A 9 -4.70 -20.02 2.60
C VAL A 9 -6.18 -20.43 2.76
N ASN A 10 -6.63 -21.40 1.95
CA ASN A 10 -8.01 -21.91 1.97
C ASN A 10 -8.37 -22.71 3.22
N SER A 11 -7.37 -23.18 3.98
CA SER A 11 -7.59 -23.92 5.23
C SER A 11 -7.50 -23.06 6.50
N MET A 12 -7.07 -21.79 6.39
CA MET A 12 -6.99 -20.88 7.54
C MET A 12 -8.37 -20.65 8.17
N ASP A 13 -8.42 -20.58 9.49
CA ASP A 13 -9.58 -20.00 10.15
C ASP A 13 -9.62 -18.47 9.96
N PHE A 14 -10.68 -17.83 10.45
CA PHE A 14 -10.85 -16.39 10.30
C PHE A 14 -9.74 -15.59 10.99
N GLY A 15 -9.33 -16.00 12.20
CA GLY A 15 -8.31 -15.32 12.97
C GLY A 15 -6.95 -15.41 12.29
N GLU A 16 -6.54 -16.62 11.91
CA GLU A 16 -5.27 -16.85 11.20
C GLU A 16 -5.21 -16.06 9.89
N PHE A 17 -6.30 -16.02 9.11
CA PHE A 17 -6.33 -15.27 7.86
C PHE A 17 -6.21 -13.76 8.08
N VAL A 18 -6.91 -13.20 9.07
CA VAL A 18 -6.82 -11.77 9.37
C VAL A 18 -5.45 -11.41 9.94
N ASP A 19 -4.83 -12.27 10.74
CA ASP A 19 -3.49 -12.05 11.27
C ASP A 19 -2.43 -12.02 10.15
N VAL A 20 -2.56 -12.91 9.15
CA VAL A 20 -1.62 -12.99 8.02
C VAL A 20 -1.87 -11.88 6.98
N PHE A 21 -3.13 -11.68 6.58
CA PHE A 21 -3.48 -10.81 5.45
C PHE A 21 -3.98 -9.43 5.86
N GLY A 22 -4.15 -9.17 7.17
CA GLY A 22 -4.78 -7.96 7.70
C GLY A 22 -4.05 -6.65 7.38
N ASN A 23 -2.76 -6.72 7.05
CA ASN A 23 -1.99 -5.56 6.60
C ASN A 23 -1.61 -5.60 5.12
N VAL A 24 -2.27 -6.42 4.28
CA VAL A 24 -2.11 -6.36 2.82
C VAL A 24 -2.46 -4.98 2.28
N ILE A 25 -3.54 -4.40 2.81
CA ILE A 25 -3.86 -2.98 2.62
C ILE A 25 -3.55 -2.28 3.93
N GLU A 26 -2.67 -1.28 3.88
CA GLU A 26 -2.10 -0.63 5.06
C GLU A 26 -3.18 -0.24 6.09
N ARG A 27 -3.07 -0.82 7.29
CA ARG A 27 -3.95 -0.59 8.45
C ARG A 27 -5.44 -0.80 8.16
N CYS A 28 -5.76 -1.65 7.18
CA CYS A 28 -7.14 -1.95 6.78
C CYS A 28 -7.48 -3.45 6.95
N PRO A 29 -7.40 -4.03 8.16
CA PRO A 29 -7.66 -5.46 8.38
C PRO A 29 -9.10 -5.87 8.06
N LEU A 30 -10.04 -4.92 8.06
CA LEU A 30 -11.42 -5.15 7.63
C LEU A 30 -11.52 -5.73 6.22
N ILE A 31 -10.62 -5.33 5.31
CA ILE A 31 -10.63 -5.83 3.93
C ILE A 31 -10.30 -7.32 3.92
N ALA A 32 -9.26 -7.75 4.64
CA ALA A 32 -8.93 -9.16 4.79
C ALA A 32 -10.07 -9.95 5.45
N ALA A 33 -10.67 -9.41 6.50
CA ALA A 33 -11.82 -10.02 7.17
C ALA A 33 -13.01 -10.23 6.22
N ALA A 34 -13.32 -9.26 5.35
CA ALA A 34 -14.37 -9.39 4.36
C ALA A 34 -14.02 -10.41 3.26
N VAL A 35 -12.77 -10.38 2.77
CA VAL A 35 -12.29 -11.29 1.72
C VAL A 35 -12.30 -12.75 2.17
N TRP A 36 -11.99 -13.04 3.45
CA TRP A 36 -12.02 -14.40 3.99
C TRP A 36 -13.32 -15.17 3.73
N SER A 37 -14.45 -14.46 3.69
CA SER A 37 -15.79 -15.03 3.45
C SER A 37 -16.02 -15.48 2.01
N GLN A 38 -15.10 -15.18 1.09
CA GLN A 38 -15.19 -15.47 -0.34
C GLN A 38 -14.39 -16.71 -0.76
N ARG A 39 -13.77 -17.40 0.20
CA ARG A 39 -13.05 -18.65 -0.02
C ARG A 39 -13.97 -19.77 -0.52
N PRO A 40 -13.43 -20.77 -1.23
CA PRO A 40 -12.01 -20.97 -1.55
C PRO A 40 -11.54 -20.11 -2.73
N PHE A 41 -10.25 -19.74 -2.71
CA PHE A 41 -9.57 -19.07 -3.83
C PHE A 41 -8.81 -20.09 -4.68
N SER A 42 -8.82 -19.89 -6.00
CA SER A 42 -8.15 -20.79 -6.95
C SER A 42 -6.64 -20.56 -7.05
N ASN A 43 -6.18 -19.32 -6.90
CA ASN A 43 -4.76 -18.93 -6.92
C ASN A 43 -4.57 -17.51 -6.35
N LEU A 44 -3.33 -16.99 -6.38
CA LEU A 44 -3.00 -15.62 -5.96
C LEU A 44 -3.79 -14.54 -6.70
N GLU A 45 -3.95 -14.67 -8.02
CA GLU A 45 -4.68 -13.69 -8.84
C GLU A 45 -6.16 -13.63 -8.43
N ASP A 46 -6.75 -14.78 -8.09
CA ASP A 46 -8.13 -14.86 -7.59
C ASP A 46 -8.28 -14.22 -6.21
N LEU A 47 -7.37 -14.52 -5.27
CA LEU A 47 -7.33 -13.85 -3.96
C LEU A 47 -7.22 -12.32 -4.12
N GLU A 48 -6.32 -11.86 -4.98
CA GLU A 48 -6.09 -10.46 -5.27
C GLU A 48 -7.34 -9.77 -5.83
N LYS A 49 -8.04 -10.41 -6.77
CA LYS A 49 -9.30 -9.90 -7.33
C LYS A 49 -10.32 -9.58 -6.24
N HIS A 50 -10.42 -10.41 -5.20
CA HIS A 50 -11.35 -10.17 -4.10
C HIS A 50 -10.97 -8.96 -3.25
N PHE A 51 -9.68 -8.77 -2.94
CA PHE A 51 -9.19 -7.57 -2.26
C PHE A 51 -9.51 -6.30 -3.06
N PHE A 52 -9.24 -6.32 -4.37
CA PHE A 52 -9.39 -5.13 -5.20
C PHE A 52 -10.85 -4.82 -5.52
N ALA A 53 -11.68 -5.84 -5.72
CA ALA A 53 -13.12 -5.68 -5.87
C ALA A 53 -13.75 -5.04 -4.63
N PHE A 54 -13.30 -5.41 -3.42
CA PHE A 54 -13.77 -4.76 -2.19
C PHE A 54 -13.44 -3.27 -2.19
N ILE A 55 -12.21 -2.87 -2.55
CA ILE A 55 -11.80 -1.46 -2.64
C ILE A 55 -12.63 -0.70 -3.67
N ASP A 56 -12.88 -1.31 -4.84
CA ASP A 56 -13.65 -0.69 -5.93
C ASP A 56 -15.14 -0.52 -5.60
N ALA A 57 -15.70 -1.41 -4.77
CA ALA A 57 -17.08 -1.35 -4.34
C ALA A 57 -17.34 -0.32 -3.23
N LEU A 58 -16.30 0.19 -2.56
CA LEU A 58 -16.47 1.21 -1.52
C LEU A 58 -16.99 2.53 -2.10
N PRO A 59 -17.83 3.26 -1.34
CA PRO A 59 -18.11 4.65 -1.67
C PRO A 59 -16.81 5.47 -1.67
N GLN A 60 -16.81 6.60 -2.37
CA GLN A 60 -15.65 7.47 -2.48
C GLN A 60 -15.01 7.80 -1.13
N SER A 61 -15.82 8.07 -0.10
CA SER A 61 -15.33 8.36 1.26
C SER A 61 -14.57 7.18 1.89
N GLY A 62 -14.97 5.94 1.61
CA GLY A 62 -14.28 4.73 2.04
C GLY A 62 -12.95 4.54 1.30
N GLN A 63 -12.93 4.81 -0.01
CA GLN A 63 -11.71 4.79 -0.81
C GLN A 63 -10.69 5.83 -0.33
N GLU A 64 -11.13 7.06 -0.07
CA GLU A 64 -10.29 8.09 0.55
C GLU A 64 -9.86 7.69 1.97
N GLY A 65 -10.71 6.98 2.71
CA GLY A 65 -10.40 6.40 4.02
C GLY A 65 -9.20 5.46 3.96
N ILE A 66 -9.16 4.55 2.99
CA ILE A 66 -8.01 3.66 2.76
C ILE A 66 -6.73 4.45 2.51
N LEU A 67 -6.80 5.50 1.67
CA LEU A 67 -5.65 6.35 1.42
C LEU A 67 -5.17 7.03 2.70
N ARG A 68 -6.08 7.51 3.55
CA ARG A 68 -5.76 8.14 4.83
C ARG A 68 -5.13 7.20 5.86
N CYS A 69 -5.31 5.89 5.71
CA CYS A 69 -4.63 4.89 6.53
C CYS A 69 -3.12 4.78 6.22
N HIS A 70 -2.69 5.23 5.02
CA HIS A 70 -1.28 5.12 4.62
C HIS A 70 -0.41 6.20 5.28
N PRO A 71 0.81 5.84 5.74
CA PRO A 71 1.77 6.81 6.23
C PRO A 71 2.34 7.65 5.08
N ASP A 72 2.76 8.88 5.38
CA ASP A 72 3.52 9.68 4.41
C ASP A 72 4.87 9.02 4.07
N LEU A 73 5.25 9.10 2.78
CA LEU A 73 6.59 8.79 2.34
C LEU A 73 7.59 9.78 2.95
N ALA A 74 8.61 9.26 3.64
CA ALA A 74 9.56 10.03 4.44
C ALA A 74 8.92 10.92 5.53
N GLY A 75 7.72 10.58 5.97
CA GLY A 75 6.93 11.37 6.92
C GLY A 75 7.33 11.20 8.39
N ARG A 76 6.50 11.75 9.27
CA ARG A 76 6.71 11.73 10.73
C ARG A 76 6.80 10.32 11.31
N GLU A 77 6.02 9.38 10.77
CA GLU A 77 6.00 8.00 11.26
C GLU A 77 7.31 7.27 10.97
N LEU A 78 7.93 7.52 9.80
CA LEU A 78 9.27 7.03 9.50
C LEU A 78 10.29 7.60 10.48
N GLN A 79 10.23 8.91 10.72
CA GLN A 79 11.16 9.61 11.62
C GLN A 79 11.06 9.14 13.08
N ARG A 80 9.85 8.77 13.51
CA ARG A 80 9.57 8.26 14.86
C ARG A 80 9.76 6.75 14.99
N GLY A 81 10.00 6.03 13.89
CA GLY A 81 10.09 4.58 13.89
C GLY A 81 8.77 3.88 14.22
N THR A 82 7.63 4.48 13.85
CA THR A 82 6.28 3.96 14.14
C THR A 82 5.54 3.45 12.91
N LEU A 83 6.24 3.19 11.81
CA LEU A 83 5.67 2.54 10.63
C LEU A 83 5.28 1.11 10.95
N THR A 84 4.31 0.57 10.20
CA THR A 84 4.11 -0.88 10.13
C THR A 84 5.38 -1.55 9.57
N ALA A 85 5.54 -2.84 9.84
CA ALA A 85 6.70 -3.58 9.38
C ALA A 85 6.83 -3.53 7.84
N GLU A 86 5.70 -3.65 7.13
CA GLU A 86 5.60 -3.57 5.67
C GLU A 86 6.06 -2.19 5.17
N SER A 87 5.45 -1.10 5.66
CA SER A 87 5.83 0.25 5.24
C SER A 87 7.26 0.60 5.59
N GLN A 88 7.79 0.08 6.70
CA GLN A 88 9.19 0.26 7.05
C GLN A 88 10.12 -0.44 6.03
N ARG A 89 9.79 -1.66 5.61
CA ARG A 89 10.55 -2.38 4.56
C ARG A 89 10.47 -1.64 3.23
N GLU A 90 9.27 -1.28 2.80
CA GLU A 90 8.99 -0.58 1.55
C GLU A 90 9.75 0.76 1.44
N GLN A 91 9.64 1.61 2.46
CA GLN A 91 10.32 2.91 2.46
C GLN A 91 11.84 2.79 2.59
N ARG A 92 12.35 1.77 3.30
CA ARG A 92 13.79 1.49 3.37
C ARG A 92 14.32 1.07 2.00
N SER A 93 13.67 0.13 1.33
CA SER A 93 14.07 -0.36 0.01
C SER A 93 14.03 0.74 -1.04
N ALA A 94 13.09 1.69 -0.93
CA ALA A 94 13.02 2.87 -1.79
C ALA A 94 14.06 3.96 -1.45
N GLY A 95 14.96 3.73 -0.50
CA GLY A 95 16.00 4.68 -0.08
C GLY A 95 15.48 5.89 0.72
N LEU A 96 14.20 5.92 1.12
CA LEU A 96 13.58 7.06 1.79
C LEU A 96 14.06 7.21 3.25
N THR A 97 14.59 6.15 3.85
CA THR A 97 15.22 6.18 5.18
C THR A 97 16.53 6.96 5.22
N SER A 98 17.20 7.14 4.08
CA SER A 98 18.57 7.63 3.99
C SER A 98 18.69 9.03 3.39
N LEU A 99 17.58 9.74 3.25
CA LEU A 99 17.55 11.08 2.64
C LEU A 99 18.38 12.10 3.42
N GLY A 100 18.91 13.11 2.71
CA GLY A 100 19.50 14.29 3.35
C GLY A 100 18.45 15.16 4.06
N ALA A 101 18.88 16.09 4.91
CA ALA A 101 17.98 17.02 5.60
C ALA A 101 17.15 17.86 4.62
N ASP A 102 17.80 18.43 3.59
CA ASP A 102 17.14 19.26 2.57
C ASP A 102 16.14 18.46 1.73
N GLU A 103 16.47 17.23 1.39
CA GLU A 103 15.57 16.35 0.62
C GLU A 103 14.34 15.98 1.45
N ARG A 104 14.51 15.70 2.74
CA ARG A 104 13.40 15.46 3.67
C ARG A 104 12.51 16.69 3.80
N LEU A 105 13.09 17.89 3.92
CA LEU A 105 12.33 19.13 4.02
C LEU A 105 11.47 19.36 2.78
N ARG A 106 12.07 19.26 1.58
CA ARG A 106 11.35 19.42 0.31
C ARG A 106 10.24 18.39 0.15
N LEU A 107 10.49 17.13 0.51
CA LEU A 107 9.48 16.08 0.44
C LEU A 107 8.35 16.30 1.46
N ALA A 108 8.66 16.81 2.66
CA ALA A 108 7.66 17.16 3.66
C ALA A 108 6.75 18.32 3.20
N GLU A 109 7.32 19.37 2.59
CA GLU A 109 6.56 20.48 2.01
C GLU A 109 5.62 20.00 0.90
N LEU A 110 6.13 19.14 0.01
CA LEU A 110 5.36 18.53 -1.06
C LEU A 110 4.21 17.65 -0.53
N ASN A 111 4.47 16.80 0.46
CA ASN A 111 3.43 16.01 1.13
C ASN A 111 2.36 16.91 1.76
N ALA A 112 2.75 18.02 2.39
CA ALA A 112 1.81 18.97 2.99
C ALA A 112 0.90 19.63 1.94
N GLN A 113 1.48 20.07 0.81
CA GLN A 113 0.71 20.64 -0.31
C GLN A 113 -0.25 19.61 -0.91
N TYR A 114 0.22 18.37 -1.10
CA TYR A 114 -0.59 17.29 -1.63
C TYR A 114 -1.79 17.00 -0.72
N ARG A 115 -1.56 16.85 0.59
CA ARG A 115 -2.62 16.63 1.59
C ARG A 115 -3.61 17.79 1.63
N ALA A 116 -3.13 19.03 1.58
CA ALA A 116 -3.99 20.21 1.58
C ALA A 116 -4.91 20.25 0.36
N ARG A 117 -4.44 19.79 -0.81
CA ARG A 117 -5.22 19.77 -2.05
C ARG A 117 -6.22 18.62 -2.12
N PHE A 118 -5.80 17.40 -1.77
CA PHE A 118 -6.59 16.19 -2.03
C PHE A 118 -7.27 15.62 -0.78
N GLY A 119 -6.87 16.03 0.43
CA GLY A 119 -7.45 15.55 1.68
C GLY A 119 -7.02 14.13 2.07
N PHE A 120 -5.99 13.58 1.43
CA PHE A 120 -5.38 12.28 1.76
C PHE A 120 -3.86 12.28 1.47
N PRO A 121 -3.08 11.33 2.04
CA PRO A 121 -1.64 11.21 1.85
C PRO A 121 -1.25 10.91 0.39
N PHE A 122 -0.04 11.31 0.00
CA PHE A 122 0.52 10.86 -1.27
C PHE A 122 0.89 9.37 -1.18
N VAL A 123 0.23 8.52 -1.96
CA VAL A 123 0.49 7.08 -2.03
C VAL A 123 1.16 6.74 -3.35
N LEU A 124 2.27 6.00 -3.28
CA LEU A 124 3.04 5.45 -4.41
C LEU A 124 3.65 4.12 -3.97
N ALA A 125 3.66 3.12 -4.85
CA ALA A 125 4.30 1.83 -4.59
C ALA A 125 5.83 1.99 -4.45
N ALA A 126 6.30 2.21 -3.22
CA ALA A 126 7.68 2.58 -2.94
C ALA A 126 8.71 1.55 -3.43
N LEU A 127 8.39 0.25 -3.36
CA LEU A 127 9.25 -0.82 -3.88
C LEU A 127 9.50 -0.75 -5.40
N LEU A 128 8.68 -0.01 -6.15
CA LEU A 128 8.80 0.20 -7.59
C LEU A 128 9.34 1.59 -7.92
N SER A 129 10.01 2.24 -6.96
CA SER A 129 10.42 3.64 -7.05
C SER A 129 11.74 3.90 -6.33
N ASP A 130 12.27 5.10 -6.57
CA ASP A 130 13.43 5.66 -5.88
C ASP A 130 13.08 7.09 -5.38
N PRO A 131 13.95 7.75 -4.59
CA PRO A 131 13.64 9.07 -4.06
C PRO A 131 13.40 10.15 -5.13
N ALA A 132 14.09 10.08 -6.27
CA ALA A 132 13.91 11.03 -7.35
C ALA A 132 12.56 10.80 -8.06
N ALA A 133 12.18 9.54 -8.28
CA ALA A 133 10.88 9.15 -8.79
C ALA A 133 9.74 9.59 -7.87
N VAL A 134 9.87 9.37 -6.55
CA VAL A 134 8.89 9.81 -5.55
C VAL A 134 8.65 11.32 -5.65
N ARG A 135 9.72 12.13 -5.65
CA ARG A 135 9.59 13.60 -5.77
C ARG A 135 8.95 14.01 -7.10
N ARG A 136 9.40 13.42 -8.21
CA ARG A 136 8.88 13.72 -9.55
C ARG A 136 7.41 13.38 -9.66
N GLU A 137 7.00 12.20 -9.19
CA GLU A 137 5.62 11.75 -9.24
C GLU A 137 4.72 12.57 -8.33
N LEU A 138 5.19 12.92 -7.13
CA LEU A 138 4.43 13.77 -6.22
C LEU A 138 4.20 15.15 -6.85
N ALA A 139 5.26 15.81 -7.33
CA ALA A 139 5.13 17.11 -8.00
C ALA A 139 4.21 17.05 -9.23
N ARG A 140 4.34 16.01 -10.06
CA ARG A 140 3.49 15.81 -11.25
C ARG A 140 2.02 15.60 -10.87
N ARG A 141 1.76 14.75 -9.87
CA ARG A 141 0.41 14.37 -9.44
C ARG A 141 -0.31 15.49 -8.69
N LEU A 142 0.44 16.41 -8.09
CA LEU A 142 -0.11 17.61 -7.44
C LEU A 142 -0.98 18.46 -8.38
N HIS A 143 -0.70 18.43 -9.68
CA HIS A 143 -1.43 19.23 -10.66
C HIS A 143 -2.64 18.52 -11.29
N ARG A 144 -2.95 17.29 -10.87
CA ARG A 144 -4.06 16.53 -11.44
C ARG A 144 -5.43 17.01 -10.95
N PRO A 145 -6.49 16.76 -11.74
CA PRO A 145 -7.86 16.83 -11.27
C PRO A 145 -8.10 15.85 -10.09
N PRO A 146 -8.81 16.26 -9.02
CA PRO A 146 -9.02 15.42 -7.84
C PRO A 146 -9.58 14.02 -8.14
N ALA A 147 -10.57 13.92 -9.02
CA ALA A 147 -11.15 12.62 -9.39
C ALA A 147 -10.16 11.69 -10.10
N GLN A 148 -9.26 12.24 -10.94
CA GLN A 148 -8.20 11.46 -11.58
C GLN A 148 -7.16 11.02 -10.55
N GLU A 149 -6.85 11.87 -9.59
CA GLU A 149 -5.84 11.58 -8.59
C GLU A 149 -6.30 10.51 -7.60
N LEU A 150 -7.56 10.54 -7.17
CA LEU A 150 -8.15 9.46 -6.36
C LEU A 150 -7.96 8.10 -7.05
N ARG A 151 -8.36 7.99 -8.32
CA ARG A 151 -8.19 6.74 -9.09
C ARG A 151 -6.73 6.30 -9.20
N THR A 152 -5.82 7.26 -9.36
CA THR A 152 -4.39 6.93 -9.44
C THR A 152 -3.85 6.46 -8.09
N ALA A 153 -4.17 7.16 -7.01
CA ALA A 153 -3.72 6.79 -5.68
C ALA A 153 -4.25 5.41 -5.27
N LEU A 154 -5.51 5.08 -5.60
CA LEU A 154 -6.04 3.72 -5.40
C LEU A 154 -5.34 2.67 -6.28
N GLY A 155 -4.94 3.02 -7.50
CA GLY A 155 -4.10 2.16 -8.32
C GLY A 155 -2.74 1.86 -7.67
N GLU A 156 -2.13 2.83 -7.00
CA GLU A 156 -0.91 2.62 -6.22
C GLU A 156 -1.15 1.74 -4.98
N VAL A 157 -2.28 1.91 -4.27
CA VAL A 157 -2.68 1.01 -3.18
C VAL A 157 -2.79 -0.44 -3.66
N LYS A 158 -3.41 -0.67 -4.83
CA LYS A 158 -3.52 -2.02 -5.41
C LYS A 158 -2.16 -2.60 -5.76
N LYS A 159 -1.24 -1.80 -6.32
CA LYS A 159 0.15 -2.25 -6.56
C LYS A 159 0.86 -2.64 -5.26
N ILE A 160 0.71 -1.86 -4.19
CA ILE A 160 1.26 -2.20 -2.87
C ILE A 160 0.65 -3.51 -2.36
N GLY A 161 -0.68 -3.66 -2.45
CA GLY A 161 -1.38 -4.88 -2.07
C GLY A 161 -0.91 -6.12 -2.84
N HIS A 162 -0.73 -6.00 -4.16
CA HIS A 162 -0.16 -7.05 -5.01
C HIS A 162 1.23 -7.48 -4.51
N LEU A 163 2.13 -6.53 -4.28
CA LEU A 163 3.49 -6.82 -3.82
C LEU A 163 3.49 -7.49 -2.45
N ARG A 164 2.64 -7.05 -1.52
CA ARG A 164 2.49 -7.67 -0.20
C ARG A 164 1.92 -9.08 -0.28
N LEU A 165 0.91 -9.32 -1.12
CA LEU A 165 0.36 -10.66 -1.34
C LEU A 165 1.40 -11.60 -1.98
N ALA A 166 2.13 -11.11 -2.99
CA ALA A 166 3.19 -11.87 -3.64
C ALA A 166 4.33 -12.24 -2.68
N ASP A 167 4.70 -11.33 -1.75
CA ASP A 167 5.66 -11.62 -0.68
C ASP A 167 5.18 -12.72 0.26
N LEU A 168 3.91 -12.67 0.70
CA LEU A 168 3.31 -13.68 1.57
C LEU A 168 3.23 -15.07 0.91
N LEU A 169 2.87 -15.13 -0.37
CA LEU A 169 2.76 -16.38 -1.12
C LEU A 169 4.10 -16.85 -1.74
N GLY A 170 5.19 -16.12 -1.51
CA GLY A 170 6.49 -16.44 -2.09
C GLY A 170 6.52 -16.38 -3.63
N ALA A 171 5.57 -15.67 -4.25
CA ALA A 171 5.45 -15.47 -5.69
C ALA A 171 6.38 -14.35 -6.18
N HIS A 172 7.59 -14.26 -5.62
CA HIS A 172 8.63 -13.45 -6.20
C HIS A 172 9.13 -14.18 -7.45
N SER A 173 8.91 -13.60 -8.62
CA SER A 173 9.68 -13.98 -9.81
C SER A 173 11.16 -13.99 -9.41
N ALA A 174 11.77 -15.17 -9.45
CA ALA A 174 13.22 -15.28 -9.45
C ALA A 174 13.75 -14.41 -10.61
N GLY A 175 14.46 -13.33 -10.30
CA GLY A 175 15.21 -12.55 -11.29
C GLY A 175 14.83 -11.08 -11.36
N LEU A 176 15.63 -10.25 -10.69
CA LEU A 176 16.43 -9.23 -11.38
C LEU A 176 17.90 -9.67 -11.31
#